data_AF-A0A4R4U0H0-F1
#
_entry.id   AF-A0A4R4U0H0-F1
#
_cell.length_a   1.000
_cell.length_b   1.000
_cell.length_c   1.000
_cell.angle_alpha   90.00
_cell.angle_beta   90.00
_cell.angle_gamma   90.00
#
_symmetry.space_group_name_H-M   'P 1'
#
loop_
_entity.id
_entity.type
_entity.pdbx_description
1 polymer ?
#
loop_
_entity_poly.entity_id
_entity_poly.type
_entity_poly.pdbx_seq_one_letter_code
_entity_poly.pdbx_strand_id
1 'polypeptide(L)'
;MTISVSGVAVPSRYGRTLWLRSAYAVAALPAAIASLTGAPVQASLARRLLDVEPEHAGRFSTILAALLSLPLNALSLVLAGYGWAIVVLNLLYPGRWLIGMGGSLDDAWGGPTLAGAWAVHASGGLVMLLLMPVILKYATALQERLMLRVLGGTMDR
;
A
#
# COMPACT_ATOMS: atom_id res chain seq x y z
N MET A 1 25.52 -39.56 -0.41
CA MET A 1 25.57 -38.70 0.78
C MET A 1 25.13 -37.31 0.32
N THR A 2 23.82 -37.03 0.39
CA THR A 2 23.21 -35.79 -0.11
C THR A 2 22.95 -34.87 1.08
N ILE A 3 23.64 -33.73 1.10
CA ILE A 3 23.43 -32.68 2.10
C ILE A 3 22.17 -31.91 1.68
N SER A 4 21.07 -32.11 2.41
CA SER A 4 19.86 -31.30 2.30
C SER A 4 20.08 -30.03 3.12
N VAL A 5 20.32 -28.90 2.45
CA VAL A 5 20.27 -27.59 3.10
C VAL A 5 18.81 -27.16 3.09
N SER A 6 18.17 -27.15 4.26
CA SER A 6 16.82 -26.64 4.48
C SER A 6 16.76 -25.17 4.10
N GLY A 7 16.49 -24.89 2.83
CA GLY A 7 16.23 -23.55 2.33
C GLY A 7 14.97 -23.02 2.96
N VAL A 8 15.09 -21.97 3.77
CA VAL A 8 13.94 -21.16 4.21
C VAL A 8 13.32 -20.55 2.96
N ALA A 9 12.31 -21.23 2.41
CA ALA A 9 11.51 -20.70 1.34
C ALA A 9 10.70 -19.54 1.91
N VAL A 10 11.16 -18.31 1.70
CA VAL A 10 10.31 -17.13 1.90
C VAL A 10 9.13 -17.29 0.94
N PRO A 11 7.88 -17.39 1.41
CA PRO A 11 6.78 -17.68 0.52
C PRO A 11 6.61 -16.52 -0.47
N SER A 12 6.80 -16.80 -1.76
CA SER A 12 6.59 -15.83 -2.86
C SER A 12 5.20 -15.17 -2.83
N ARG A 13 4.25 -15.77 -2.10
CA ARG A 13 2.92 -15.23 -1.80
C ARG A 13 2.95 -13.93 -0.99
N TYR A 14 3.92 -13.73 -0.08
CA TYR A 14 4.00 -12.51 0.74
C TYR A 14 4.36 -11.26 -0.07
N GLY A 15 5.35 -11.35 -0.96
CA GLY A 15 5.71 -10.22 -1.83
C GLY A 15 4.58 -9.86 -2.79
N ARG A 16 3.97 -10.87 -3.43
CA ARG A 16 2.85 -10.67 -4.35
C ARG A 16 1.65 -9.98 -3.66
N THR A 17 1.30 -10.41 -2.45
CA THR A 17 0.18 -9.81 -1.70
C THR A 17 0.46 -8.37 -1.27
N LEU A 18 1.69 -8.03 -0.88
CA LEU A 18 2.08 -6.65 -0.57
C LEU A 18 1.91 -5.71 -1.76
N TRP A 19 2.38 -6.12 -2.94
CA TRP A 19 2.30 -5.30 -4.15
C TRP A 19 0.86 -5.12 -4.62
N LEU A 20 0.03 -6.16 -4.56
CA LEU A 20 -1.38 -6.07 -4.92
C LEU A 20 -2.14 -5.13 -3.96
N ARG A 21 -1.88 -5.22 -2.64
CA ARG A 21 -2.46 -4.30 -1.66
C ARG A 21 -1.99 -2.86 -1.87
N SER A 22 -0.72 -2.66 -2.24
CA SER A 22 -0.19 -1.32 -2.59
C SER A 22 -0.88 -0.74 -3.83
N ALA A 23 -1.00 -1.54 -4.89
CA ALA A 23 -1.66 -1.15 -6.12
C ALA A 23 -3.13 -0.81 -5.87
N TYR A 24 -3.83 -1.62 -5.06
CA TYR A 24 -5.19 -1.32 -4.64
C TYR A 24 -5.26 -0.02 -3.84
N ALA A 25 -4.41 0.17 -2.83
CA ALA A 25 -4.42 1.36 -1.98
C ALA A 25 -4.27 2.66 -2.78
N VAL A 26 -3.42 2.66 -3.82
CA VAL A 26 -3.22 3.81 -4.72
C VAL A 26 -4.42 4.00 -5.66
N ALA A 27 -4.96 2.92 -6.23
CA ALA A 27 -6.02 2.99 -7.23
C ALA A 27 -7.44 3.06 -6.63
N ALA A 28 -7.62 2.81 -5.33
CA ALA A 28 -8.93 2.76 -4.68
C ALA A 28 -9.67 4.10 -4.72
N LEU A 29 -8.96 5.22 -4.56
CA LEU A 29 -9.57 6.54 -4.62
C LEU A 29 -10.13 6.88 -6.01
N PRO A 30 -9.36 6.83 -7.11
CA PRO A 30 -9.91 7.08 -8.44
C PRO A 30 -10.99 6.05 -8.81
N ALA A 31 -10.86 4.79 -8.39
CA ALA A 31 -11.89 3.79 -8.62
C ALA A 31 -13.21 4.11 -7.88
N ALA A 32 -13.15 4.61 -6.65
CA ALA A 32 -14.34 5.06 -5.91
C ALA A 32 -15.02 6.24 -6.60
N ILE A 33 -14.24 7.23 -7.05
CA ILE A 33 -14.76 8.39 -7.79
C ILE A 33 -15.48 7.91 -9.07
N ALA A 34 -14.88 6.99 -9.83
CA ALA A 34 -15.52 6.40 -11.00
C ALA A 34 -16.80 5.64 -10.64
N SER A 35 -16.82 4.94 -9.49
CA SER A 35 -18.00 4.23 -8.99
C SER A 35 -19.17 5.11 -8.56
N LEU A 36 -18.98 6.43 -8.39
CA LEU A 36 -20.08 7.37 -8.16
C LEU A 36 -21.04 7.48 -9.36
N THR A 37 -20.63 7.02 -10.55
CA THR A 37 -21.52 6.90 -11.72
C THR A 37 -22.54 5.76 -11.57
N GLY A 38 -22.31 4.83 -10.64
CA GLY A 38 -23.06 3.59 -10.49
C GLY A 38 -22.36 2.37 -11.08
N ALA A 39 -21.22 2.54 -11.74
CA ALA A 39 -20.41 1.43 -12.24
C ALA A 39 -19.60 0.78 -11.10
N PRO A 40 -19.51 -0.56 -11.00
CA PRO A 40 -18.82 -1.26 -9.91
C PRO A 40 -17.28 -1.30 -10.08
N VAL A 41 -16.67 -0.18 -10.47
CA VAL A 41 -15.22 -0.06 -10.74
C VAL A 41 -14.39 -0.42 -9.51
N GLN A 42 -14.68 0.16 -8.34
CA GLN A 42 -13.95 -0.15 -7.10
C GLN A 42 -14.14 -1.61 -6.67
N ALA A 43 -15.35 -2.15 -6.77
CA ALA A 43 -15.64 -3.56 -6.48
C ALA A 43 -14.87 -4.52 -7.41
N SER A 44 -14.79 -4.18 -8.70
CA SER A 44 -14.02 -4.94 -9.69
C SER A 44 -12.52 -4.90 -9.40
N LEU A 45 -12.01 -3.75 -8.93
CA LEU A 45 -10.62 -3.60 -8.52
C LEU A 45 -10.31 -4.43 -7.27
N ALA A 46 -11.19 -4.41 -6.27
CA ALA A 46 -11.05 -5.20 -5.05
C ALA A 46 -11.07 -6.70 -5.34
N ARG A 47 -11.93 -7.16 -6.26
CA ARG A 47 -11.94 -8.55 -6.72
C ARG A 47 -10.62 -8.99 -7.34
N ARG A 48 -10.03 -8.14 -8.19
CA ARG A 48 -8.80 -8.46 -8.92
C ARG A 48 -7.54 -8.42 -8.05
N LEU A 49 -7.50 -7.53 -7.06
CA LEU A 49 -6.27 -7.23 -6.30
C LEU A 49 -6.31 -7.75 -4.86
N LEU A 50 -7.49 -7.94 -4.29
CA LEU A 50 -7.67 -8.35 -2.89
C LEU A 50 -8.41 -9.68 -2.74
N ASP A 51 -8.79 -10.33 -3.85
CA ASP A 51 -9.56 -11.59 -3.86
C ASP A 51 -10.87 -11.49 -3.01
N VAL A 52 -11.57 -10.36 -3.14
CA VAL A 52 -12.88 -10.12 -2.53
C VAL A 52 -13.97 -10.39 -3.54
N GLU A 53 -15.07 -11.04 -3.13
CA GLU A 53 -16.22 -11.27 -4.00
C GLU A 53 -17.45 -10.51 -3.48
N PRO A 54 -17.61 -9.22 -3.86
CA PRO A 54 -18.82 -8.46 -3.53
C PRO A 54 -20.02 -9.03 -4.28
N GLU A 55 -21.17 -9.08 -3.62
CA GLU A 55 -22.44 -9.37 -4.29
C GLU A 55 -22.79 -8.26 -5.28
N HIS A 56 -23.57 -8.63 -6.32
CA HIS A 56 -24.03 -7.68 -7.32
C HIS A 56 -25.11 -6.76 -6.72
N ALA A 57 -24.66 -5.67 -6.11
CA ALA A 57 -25.54 -4.68 -5.53
C ALA A 57 -25.96 -3.65 -6.59
N GLY A 58 -27.24 -3.25 -6.59
CA GLY A 58 -27.77 -2.27 -7.55
C GLY A 58 -27.04 -0.92 -7.53
N ARG A 59 -27.36 -0.07 -8.51
CA ARG A 59 -26.73 1.25 -8.72
C ARG A 59 -26.61 2.08 -7.43
N PHE A 60 -27.67 2.11 -6.61
CA PHE A 60 -27.69 2.87 -5.36
C PHE A 60 -26.65 2.35 -4.35
N SER A 61 -26.61 1.04 -4.10
CA SER A 61 -25.64 0.44 -3.19
C SER A 61 -24.19 0.64 -3.65
N THR A 62 -23.96 0.60 -4.98
CA THR A 62 -22.64 0.91 -5.56
C THR A 62 -22.21 2.35 -5.26
N ILE A 63 -23.11 3.32 -5.48
CA ILE A 63 -22.83 4.74 -5.18
C ILE A 63 -22.61 4.94 -3.68
N LEU A 64 -23.44 4.32 -2.83
CA LEU A 64 -23.32 4.43 -1.38
C LEU A 64 -21.99 3.86 -0.88
N ALA A 65 -21.59 2.68 -1.36
CA ALA A 65 -20.30 2.07 -1.01
C ALA A 65 -19.12 2.95 -1.45
N ALA A 66 -19.20 3.53 -2.65
CA ALA A 66 -18.18 4.43 -3.17
C ALA A 66 -18.06 5.71 -2.33
N LEU A 67 -19.18 6.38 -2.02
CA LEU A 67 -19.22 7.59 -1.19
C LEU A 67 -18.62 7.34 0.20
N LEU A 68 -19.05 6.25 0.87
CA LEU A 68 -18.55 5.88 2.19
C LEU A 68 -17.07 5.47 2.17
N SER A 69 -16.57 4.98 1.03
CA SER A 69 -15.15 4.60 0.87
C SER A 69 -14.23 5.80 0.67
N LEU A 70 -14.70 6.97 0.24
CA LEU A 70 -13.84 8.10 -0.13
C LEU A 70 -12.84 8.51 0.96
N PRO A 71 -13.24 8.72 2.23
CA PRO A 71 -12.30 9.13 3.27
C PRO A 71 -11.21 8.08 3.51
N LEU A 72 -11.61 6.80 3.52
CA LEU A 72 -10.69 5.70 3.74
C LEU A 72 -9.75 5.49 2.55
N ASN A 73 -10.24 5.67 1.32
CA ASN A 73 -9.43 5.56 0.11
C ASN A 73 -8.43 6.73 0.00
N ALA A 74 -8.82 7.94 0.40
CA ALA A 74 -7.91 9.07 0.50
C ALA A 74 -6.81 8.80 1.54
N LEU A 75 -7.17 8.31 2.72
CA LEU A 75 -6.21 7.91 3.74
C LEU A 75 -5.26 6.80 3.23
N SER A 76 -5.80 5.79 2.56
CA SER A 76 -5.03 4.67 2.00
C SER A 76 -4.04 5.14 0.93
N LEU A 77 -4.44 6.08 0.07
CA LEU A 77 -3.56 6.72 -0.91
C LEU A 77 -2.41 7.48 -0.23
N VAL A 78 -2.69 8.25 0.82
CA VAL A 78 -1.65 8.96 1.59
C VAL A 78 -0.71 7.98 2.26
N LEU A 79 -1.22 6.95 2.94
CA LEU A 79 -0.41 5.95 3.62
C LEU A 79 0.49 5.18 2.65
N ALA A 80 -0.05 4.74 1.51
CA ALA A 80 0.71 4.03 0.49
C ALA A 80 1.73 4.96 -0.19
N GLY A 81 1.29 6.13 -0.67
CA GLY A 81 2.13 7.06 -1.41
C GLY A 81 3.24 7.63 -0.54
N TYR A 82 2.89 8.19 0.62
CA TYR A 82 3.87 8.76 1.55
C TYR A 82 4.75 7.66 2.17
N GLY A 83 4.18 6.51 2.54
CA GLY A 83 4.95 5.41 3.11
C GLY A 83 5.99 4.84 2.16
N TRP A 84 5.63 4.60 0.90
CA TRP A 84 6.60 4.16 -0.12
C TRP A 84 7.60 5.27 -0.48
N ALA A 85 7.18 6.53 -0.49
CA ALA A 85 8.10 7.65 -0.66
C ALA A 85 9.16 7.69 0.45
N ILE A 86 8.77 7.53 1.73
CA ILE A 86 9.71 7.43 2.84
C ILE A 86 10.72 6.31 2.60
N VAL A 87 10.26 5.11 2.20
CA VAL A 87 11.15 3.97 1.94
C VAL A 87 12.18 4.33 0.86
N VAL A 88 11.71 4.75 -0.32
CA VAL A 88 12.57 5.04 -1.47
C VAL A 88 13.52 6.19 -1.16
N LEU A 89 13.00 7.30 -0.66
CA LEU A 89 13.80 8.51 -0.41
C LEU A 89 14.84 8.28 0.69
N ASN A 90 14.55 7.49 1.71
CA ASN A 90 15.51 7.25 2.79
C ASN A 90 16.59 6.22 2.42
N LEU A 91 16.24 5.17 1.68
CA LEU A 91 17.24 4.21 1.18
C LEU A 91 18.16 4.85 0.13
N LEU A 92 17.61 5.74 -0.70
CA LEU A 92 18.31 6.48 -1.74
C LEU A 92 18.72 7.89 -1.29
N TYR A 93 18.95 8.12 0.01
CA TYR A 93 19.23 9.45 0.55
C TYR A 93 20.30 10.24 -0.25
N PRO A 94 21.48 9.69 -0.58
CA PRO A 94 22.49 10.38 -1.39
C PRO A 94 22.06 10.72 -2.82
N GLY A 95 20.97 10.14 -3.32
CA GLY A 95 20.43 10.36 -4.66
C GLY A 95 19.24 11.34 -4.71
N ARG A 96 18.79 11.88 -3.57
CA ARG A 96 17.63 12.81 -3.52
C ARG A 96 17.82 14.08 -4.35
N TRP A 97 19.06 14.50 -4.56
CA TRP A 97 19.38 15.65 -5.43
C TRP A 97 18.93 15.44 -6.88
N LEU A 98 18.83 14.19 -7.35
CA LEU A 98 18.34 13.87 -8.70
C LEU A 98 16.88 14.30 -8.92
N ILE A 99 16.13 14.52 -7.85
CA ILE A 99 14.73 14.94 -7.87
C ILE A 99 14.54 16.30 -7.18
N GLY A 100 15.60 17.11 -7.11
CA GLY A 100 15.55 18.48 -6.58
C GLY A 100 15.38 18.56 -5.05
N MET A 101 15.64 17.48 -4.32
CA MET A 101 15.64 17.46 -2.86
C MET A 101 17.06 17.52 -2.29
N GLY A 102 17.18 17.99 -1.05
CA GLY A 102 18.44 17.96 -0.32
C GLY A 102 19.01 16.54 -0.19
N GLY A 103 20.34 16.45 -0.20
CA GLY A 103 21.10 15.21 -0.04
C GLY A 103 22.56 15.47 0.35
N SER A 104 22.86 16.71 0.77
CA SER A 104 24.16 17.10 1.32
C SER A 104 24.16 16.96 2.84
N LEU A 105 25.34 17.03 3.44
CA LEU A 105 25.53 16.99 4.89
C LEU A 105 24.88 18.17 5.63
N ASP A 106 24.62 19.27 4.94
CA ASP A 106 24.18 20.53 5.55
C ASP A 106 22.83 20.40 6.26
N ASP A 107 21.96 19.52 5.75
CA ASP A 107 20.63 19.24 6.28
C ASP A 107 20.52 17.83 6.90
N ALA A 108 21.64 17.14 7.09
CA ALA A 108 21.67 15.72 7.44
C ALA A 108 21.75 15.46 8.95
N TRP A 109 20.99 14.46 9.42
CA TRP A 109 21.21 13.86 10.73
C TRP A 109 22.04 12.59 10.56
N GLY A 110 22.95 12.27 11.48
CA GLY A 110 23.78 11.05 11.41
C GLY A 110 25.28 11.26 11.42
N GLY A 111 25.75 12.47 11.77
CA GLY A 111 27.16 12.76 12.01
C GLY A 111 27.87 13.44 10.83
N PRO A 112 29.19 13.66 10.92
CA PRO A 112 29.92 14.55 10.01
C PRO A 112 30.23 13.91 8.64
N THR A 113 29.71 12.72 8.35
CA THR A 113 30.03 11.98 7.11
C THR A 113 28.76 11.57 6.38
N LEU A 114 28.82 11.55 5.04
CA LEU A 114 27.71 11.10 4.20
C LEU A 114 27.28 9.66 4.52
N ALA A 115 28.24 8.81 4.92
CA ALA A 115 27.96 7.44 5.34
C ALA A 115 27.13 7.39 6.62
N GLY A 116 27.45 8.22 7.62
CA GLY A 116 26.68 8.32 8.85
C GLY A 116 25.28 8.88 8.62
N ALA A 117 25.17 9.93 7.81
CA ALA A 117 23.89 10.48 7.37
C ALA A 117 23.02 9.43 6.67
N TRP A 118 23.59 8.75 5.67
CA TRP A 118 22.91 7.66 4.97
C TRP A 118 22.47 6.56 5.93
N ALA A 119 23.30 6.14 6.89
CA ALA A 119 22.95 5.07 7.82
C ALA A 119 21.69 5.41 8.63
N VAL A 120 21.57 6.63 9.15
CA VAL A 120 20.37 7.08 9.88
C VAL A 120 19.14 7.07 8.99
N HIS A 121 19.24 7.64 7.79
CA HIS A 121 18.12 7.66 6.85
C HIS A 121 17.73 6.24 6.42
N ALA A 122 18.67 5.44 5.95
CA ALA A 122 18.45 4.06 5.53
C ALA A 122 17.80 3.23 6.64
N SER A 123 18.17 3.45 7.91
CA SER A 123 17.51 2.82 9.07
C SER A 123 16.02 3.18 9.12
N GLY A 124 15.68 4.46 9.00
CA GLY A 124 14.28 4.91 8.93
C GLY A 124 13.52 4.33 7.74
N GLY A 125 14.16 4.28 6.56
CA GLY A 125 13.61 3.64 5.37
C GLY A 125 13.34 2.15 5.57
N LEU A 126 14.25 1.42 6.23
CA LEU A 126 14.12 0.01 6.53
C LEU A 126 12.99 -0.26 7.54
N VAL A 127 12.88 0.54 8.59
CA VAL A 127 11.76 0.46 9.55
C VAL A 127 10.43 0.64 8.82
N MET A 128 10.32 1.66 7.96
CA MET A 128 9.09 1.89 7.20
C MET A 128 8.80 0.74 6.23
N LEU A 129 9.82 0.21 5.54
CA LEU A 129 9.70 -0.94 4.64
C LEU A 129 9.09 -2.16 5.35
N LEU A 130 9.52 -2.41 6.60
CA LEU A 130 8.99 -3.49 7.43
C LEU A 130 7.56 -3.21 7.95
N LEU A 131 7.19 -1.94 8.13
CA LEU A 131 5.86 -1.54 8.56
C LEU A 131 4.82 -1.56 7.43
N MET A 132 5.23 -1.31 6.18
CA MET A 132 4.31 -1.21 5.03
C MET A 132 3.37 -2.42 4.87
N PRO A 133 3.82 -3.69 4.99
CA PRO A 133 2.92 -4.84 4.94
C PRO A 133 1.82 -4.81 5.99
N VAL A 134 2.14 -4.35 7.20
CA VAL A 134 1.19 -4.26 8.31
C VAL A 134 0.19 -3.14 8.05
N ILE A 135 0.68 -1.94 7.71
CA ILE A 135 -0.14 -0.76 7.41
C ILE A 135 -1.14 -1.09 6.28
N LEU A 136 -0.63 -1.61 5.16
CA LEU A 136 -1.44 -1.90 3.99
C LEU A 136 -2.44 -3.02 4.26
N LYS A 137 -2.07 -4.06 5.00
CA LYS A 137 -2.99 -5.13 5.41
C LYS A 137 -4.19 -4.57 6.16
N TYR A 138 -3.97 -3.70 7.15
CA TYR A 138 -5.08 -3.15 7.94
C TYR A 138 -5.92 -2.13 7.17
N ALA A 139 -5.28 -1.26 6.38
CA ALA A 139 -5.99 -0.28 5.55
C ALA A 139 -6.92 -1.00 4.55
N THR A 140 -6.38 -1.96 3.81
CA THR A 140 -7.16 -2.74 2.83
C THR A 140 -8.20 -3.63 3.49
N ALA A 141 -7.93 -4.26 4.64
CA ALA A 141 -8.95 -5.01 5.39
C ALA A 141 -10.13 -4.13 5.85
N LEU A 142 -9.89 -2.86 6.20
CA LEU A 142 -10.97 -1.93 6.54
C LEU A 142 -11.79 -1.56 5.29
N GLN A 143 -11.13 -1.36 4.14
CA GLN A 143 -11.79 -1.11 2.85
C GLN A 143 -12.65 -2.30 2.43
N GLU A 144 -12.14 -3.53 2.55
CA GLU A 144 -12.85 -4.78 2.30
C GLU A 144 -14.13 -4.87 3.16
N ARG A 145 -14.00 -4.66 4.47
CA ARG A 145 -15.15 -4.73 5.41
C ARG A 145 -16.21 -3.68 5.13
N LEU A 146 -15.80 -2.44 4.83
CA LEU A 146 -16.75 -1.38 4.50
C LEU A 146 -17.52 -1.72 3.22
N MET A 147 -16.81 -2.17 2.20
CA MET A 147 -17.42 -2.56 0.93
C MET A 147 -18.40 -3.72 1.10
N LEU A 148 -17.99 -4.80 1.76
CA LEU A 148 -18.85 -5.97 1.98
C LEU A 148 -20.05 -5.67 2.88
N ARG A 149 -19.94 -4.74 3.84
CA ARG A 149 -21.08 -4.32 4.66
C ARG A 149 -22.18 -3.63 3.85
N VAL A 150 -21.82 -2.94 2.78
CA VAL A 150 -22.78 -2.19 1.94
C VAL A 150 -23.27 -3.01 0.76
N LEU A 151 -22.36 -3.77 0.13
CA LEU A 151 -22.64 -4.53 -1.09
C LEU A 151 -23.04 -5.98 -0.83
N GLY A 152 -22.77 -6.55 0.35
CA GLY A 152 -22.85 -8.00 0.60
C GLY A 152 -21.60 -8.76 0.11
N GLY A 153 -21.60 -10.09 0.27
CA GLY A 153 -20.54 -10.99 -0.22
C GLY A 153 -19.53 -11.49 0.83
N THR A 154 -18.45 -12.14 0.34
CA THR A 154 -17.47 -12.84 1.18
C THR A 154 -16.01 -12.43 0.89
N MET A 155 -15.14 -12.70 1.86
CA MET A 155 -13.68 -12.70 1.67
C MET A 155 -13.25 -14.15 1.43
N ASP A 156 -12.60 -14.43 0.30
CA ASP A 156 -11.89 -15.70 0.14
C ASP A 156 -10.59 -15.62 0.95
N ARG A 157 -10.48 -16.42 2.01
CA ARG A 157 -9.27 -16.50 2.85
C ARG A 157 -8.61 -17.86 2.72
#